data_AF-A0A973GHZ9-F1
#
_entry.id   AF-A0A973GHZ9-F1
#
_cell.length_a   1.000
_cell.length_b   1.000
_cell.length_c   1.000
_cell.angle_alpha   90.00
_cell.angle_beta   90.00
_cell.angle_gamma   90.00
#
_symmetry.space_group_name_H-M   'P 1'
#
loop_
_entity.id
_entity.type
_entity.pdbx_description
1 polymer ?
#
loop_
_entity_poly.entity_id
_entity_poly.type
_entity_poly.pdbx_seq_one_letter_code
_entity_poly.pdbx_strand_id
1 'polypeptide(L)' 'MKNSFRKKPLSLLLEEMKDEHRLNRVLGPVALTSLGVGCIIGTGIFVLIGVAAH' A
#
# COMPACT_ATOMS: atom_id res chain seq x y z
N MET A 1 31.35 -2.61 -1.85
CA MET A 1 30.38 -2.55 -0.74
C MET A 1 29.11 -1.89 -1.27
N LYS A 2 27.96 -2.59 -1.31
CA LYS A 2 26.68 -2.01 -1.75
C LYS A 2 26.14 -1.11 -0.64
N ASN A 3 25.79 0.13 -0.98
CA ASN A 3 25.30 1.13 -0.04
C ASN A 3 23.82 0.86 0.31
N SER A 4 23.56 0.06 1.36
CA SER A 4 22.22 -0.44 1.74
C SER A 4 21.20 0.64 2.14
N PHE A 5 21.64 1.89 2.38
CA PHE A 5 20.78 3.02 2.75
C PHE A 5 20.58 4.03 1.61
N ARG A 6 20.78 3.62 0.36
CA ARG A 6 20.54 4.51 -0.80
C ARG A 6 19.06 4.83 -0.93
N LYS A 7 18.70 6.12 -0.87
CA LYS A 7 17.33 6.61 -1.10
C LYS A 7 17.04 6.73 -2.59
N LYS A 8 15.82 6.37 -3.01
CA LYS A 8 15.32 6.63 -4.38
C LYS A 8 15.01 8.13 -4.51
N PRO A 9 15.55 8.85 -5.50
CA PRO A 9 15.28 10.28 -5.66
C PRO A 9 13.83 10.52 -6.10
N LEU A 10 13.21 11.58 -5.56
CA LEU A 10 11.81 11.94 -5.84
C LEU A 10 11.57 12.24 -7.33
N SER A 11 12.56 12.86 -8.00
CA SER A 11 12.48 13.18 -9.43
C SER A 11 12.19 11.94 -10.29
N LEU A 12 12.84 10.82 -9.96
CA LEU A 12 12.70 9.55 -10.67
C LEU A 12 11.28 8.99 -10.48
N LEU A 13 10.71 9.08 -9.28
CA LEU A 13 9.32 8.67 -9.04
C LEU A 13 8.31 9.51 -9.84
N LEU A 14 8.52 10.83 -9.90
CA LEU A 14 7.66 11.73 -10.68
C LEU A 14 7.78 11.49 -12.18
N GLU A 15 8.95 11.07 -12.66
CA GLU A 15 9.18 10.68 -14.04
C GLU A 15 8.47 9.38 -14.40
N GLU A 16 8.57 8.34 -13.56
CA GLU A 16 7.83 7.08 -13.71
C GLU A 16 6.30 7.31 -13.77
N MET A 17 5.79 8.28 -13.01
CA MET A 17 4.35 8.62 -13.01
C MET A 17 3.86 9.31 -14.30
N LYS A 18 4.76 9.76 -15.19
CA LYS A 18 4.38 10.45 -16.43
C LYS A 18 3.93 9.52 -17.55
N ASP A 19 4.10 8.21 -17.41
CA ASP A 19 3.69 7.22 -18.43
C ASP A 19 2.25 7.46 -18.94
N GLU A 20 2.07 7.24 -20.23
CA GLU A 20 0.82 7.33 -20.97
C GLU A 20 -0.17 6.23 -20.52
N HIS A 21 0.33 5.08 -20.05
CA HIS A 21 -0.49 3.92 -19.65
C HIS A 21 -0.98 3.97 -18.19
N ARG A 22 -1.32 5.15 -17.68
CA ARG A 22 -1.76 5.30 -16.28
C ARG A 22 -3.26 4.99 -16.10
N LEU A 23 -3.61 4.50 -14.91
CA LEU A 23 -5.00 4.37 -14.50
C LEU A 23 -5.64 5.75 -14.22
N ASN A 24 -6.95 5.84 -14.48
CA ASN A 24 -7.74 7.01 -14.11
C ASN A 24 -7.81 7.16 -12.59
N ARG A 25 -7.53 8.36 -12.08
CA ARG A 25 -7.58 8.68 -10.64
C ARG A 25 -9.02 8.88 -10.18
N VAL A 26 -9.76 7.79 -10.02
CA VAL A 26 -11.19 7.81 -9.67
C VAL A 26 -11.47 7.56 -8.17
N LEU A 27 -10.47 7.09 -7.43
CA LEU A 27 -10.62 6.76 -6.01
C LEU A 27 -10.64 8.04 -5.15
N GLY A 28 -11.82 8.40 -4.66
CA GLY A 28 -12.01 9.45 -3.66
C GLY A 28 -11.71 8.98 -2.23
N PRO A 29 -11.82 9.86 -1.22
CA PRO A 29 -11.45 9.57 0.16
C PRO A 29 -12.15 8.33 0.73
N VAL A 30 -13.46 8.20 0.51
CA VAL A 30 -14.25 7.06 1.00
C VAL A 30 -13.77 5.74 0.40
N ALA A 31 -13.52 5.70 -0.91
CA ALA A 31 -13.08 4.50 -1.61
C ALA A 31 -11.65 4.10 -1.20
N LEU A 32 -10.77 5.07 -0.94
CA LEU A 32 -9.44 4.83 -0.40
C LEU A 32 -9.50 4.30 1.04
N THR A 33 -10.36 4.86 1.89
CA THR A 33 -10.56 4.37 3.25
C THR A 33 -11.13 2.95 3.25
N SER A 34 -12.12 2.65 2.40
CA SER A 34 -12.67 1.29 2.31
C SER A 34 -11.64 0.27 1.84
N LEU A 35 -10.76 0.65 0.90
CA LEU A 35 -9.65 -0.21 0.46
C LEU A 35 -8.71 -0.52 1.63
N GLY A 36 -8.35 0.48 2.44
CA GLY A 36 -7.52 0.27 3.64
C GLY A 36 -8.17 -0.68 4.64
N VAL A 37 -9.45 -0.48 4.97
CA VAL A 37 -10.20 -1.35 5.90
C VAL A 37 -10.26 -2.79 5.38
N GLY A 38 -10.61 -2.97 4.11
CA GLY A 38 -10.69 -4.30 3.49
C GLY A 38 -9.34 -5.02 3.43
N CYS A 39 -8.24 -4.29 3.25
CA CYS A 39 -6.90 -4.88 3.25
C CYS A 39 -6.35 -5.20 4.66
N ILE A 40 -6.85 -4.54 5.70
CA ILE A 40 -6.39 -4.75 7.10
C ILE A 40 -7.18 -5.86 7.79
N ILE A 41 -8.50 -5.87 7.63
CA ILE A 41 -9.37 -6.82 8.32
C ILE A 41 -9.27 -8.18 7.63
N GLY A 42 -8.60 -9.14 8.27
CA GLY A 42 -8.40 -10.48 7.72
C GLY A 42 -8.05 -11.51 8.79
N THR A 43 -7.06 -12.35 8.50
CA THR A 43 -6.65 -13.47 9.37
C THR A 43 -6.32 -13.06 10.80
N GLY A 44 -5.80 -11.84 11.00
CA GLY A 44 -5.42 -11.33 12.32
C GLY A 44 -6.58 -11.34 13.33
N ILE A 45 -7.72 -10.76 12.98
CA ILE A 45 -8.87 -10.68 13.91
C ILE A 45 -9.63 -12.01 13.99
N PHE A 46 -9.79 -12.72 12.86
CA PHE A 46 -10.65 -13.91 12.80
C PHE A 46 -9.97 -15.22 13.23
N VAL A 47 -8.64 -15.32 13.10
CA VAL A 47 -7.89 -16.57 13.35
C VAL A 47 -6.91 -16.40 14.50
N LEU A 48 -6.05 -15.38 14.44
CA LEU A 48 -4.97 -15.24 15.43
C LEU A 48 -5.49 -14.94 16.84
N ILE A 49 -6.66 -14.31 16.99
CA ILE A 49 -7.28 -14.12 18.31
C ILE A 49 -7.62 -15.45 18.97
N GLY A 50 -8.17 -16.41 18.22
CA GLY A 50 -8.48 -17.74 18.76
C GLY A 50 -7.22 -18.51 19.19
N VAL A 51 -6.11 -18.35 18.45
CA VAL A 51 -4.82 -18.94 18.81
C VAL A 51 -4.22 -18.27 20.05
N ALA A 52 -4.34 -16.95 20.18
CA ALA A 52 -3.80 -16.22 21.33
C ALA A 52 -4.60 -16.43 22.62
N ALA A 53 -5.87 -16.84 22.51
CA ALA A 53 -6.76 -17.09 23.64
C ALA A 53 -6.60 -18.50 24.26
N HIS A 54 -5.85 -19.39 23.62
CA HIS A 54 -5.50 -20.72 24.10
C HIS A 54 -4.09 -20.73 24.69
#